data_AF-A0A4V3GSL1-F1
#
_entry.id   AF-A0A4V3GSL1-F1
#
_cell.length_a   1.000
_cell.length_b   1.000
_cell.length_c   1.000
_cell.angle_alpha   90.00
_cell.angle_beta   90.00
_cell.angle_gamma   90.00
#
_symmetry.space_group_name_H-M   'P 1'
#
loop_
_entity.id
_entity.type
_entity.pdbx_description
1 polymer ?
#
loop_
_entity_poly.entity_id
_entity_poly.type
_entity_poly.pdbx_seq_one_letter_code
_entity_poly.pdbx_strand_id
1 'polypeptide(L)'
;MISVAAIDARIWQAIVAGAFVAIGWIVNGWQNRRVAAALRAERTRDVHRALYAEIASCLANLDSPEALAAYRDAMAARMRDDPGFVPLIPRERNDTVFRALVAEIHILPRVTIDPVVSYYSQLFAIEAMIADMRGERFRALEPERRIAMYEDYIALKVQAFHDGHFALRMIDAYATDGRNGAMEEEARITREISAGFDTAGAAARAASRISSPGAVRSGRSPE
;
A
#
# COMPACT_ATOMS: atom_id res chain seq x y z
N MET A 1 -57.51 -5.99 -56.14
CA MET A 1 -56.18 -5.56 -56.59
C MET A 1 -55.53 -4.76 -55.46
N ILE A 2 -54.61 -5.37 -54.72
CA ILE A 2 -53.79 -4.64 -53.74
C ILE A 2 -52.79 -3.84 -54.57
N SER A 3 -52.98 -2.52 -54.65
CA SER A 3 -52.12 -1.64 -55.42
C SER A 3 -50.68 -1.77 -54.92
N VAL A 4 -49.74 -2.01 -55.83
CA VAL A 4 -48.30 -2.18 -55.56
C VAL A 4 -47.73 -1.00 -54.72
N ALA A 5 -48.29 0.20 -54.87
CA ALA A 5 -47.96 1.38 -54.06
C ALA A 5 -48.26 1.24 -52.55
N ALA A 6 -49.27 0.45 -52.15
CA ALA A 6 -49.61 0.23 -50.74
C ALA A 6 -48.65 -0.76 -50.07
N ILE A 7 -48.03 -1.66 -50.84
CA ILE A 7 -47.01 -2.60 -50.34
C ILE A 7 -45.71 -1.84 -50.07
N ASP A 8 -45.32 -0.94 -50.98
CA ASP A 8 -44.14 -0.07 -50.82
C ASP A 8 -44.25 0.82 -49.56
N ALA A 9 -45.41 1.45 -49.35
CA ALA A 9 -45.67 2.26 -48.15
C ALA A 9 -45.59 1.45 -46.84
N ARG A 10 -46.11 0.21 -46.83
CA ARG A 10 -46.05 -0.66 -45.63
C ARG A 10 -44.64 -1.17 -45.34
N ILE A 11 -43.88 -1.49 -46.39
CA ILE A 11 -42.46 -1.88 -46.26
C ILE A 11 -41.66 -0.70 -45.69
N TRP A 12 -41.86 0.50 -46.23
CA TRP A 12 -41.20 1.71 -45.72
C TRP A 12 -41.56 1.99 -44.26
N GLN A 13 -42.83 1.86 -43.89
CA GLN A 13 -43.28 1.99 -42.50
C GLN A 13 -42.63 0.95 -41.57
N ALA A 14 -42.53 -0.30 -42.00
CA ALA A 14 -41.89 -1.36 -41.23
C ALA A 14 -40.38 -1.12 -41.06
N ILE A 15 -39.70 -0.62 -42.11
CA ILE A 15 -38.29 -0.24 -42.06
C ILE A 15 -38.09 0.92 -41.07
N VAL A 16 -38.90 1.97 -41.16
CA VAL A 16 -38.82 3.12 -40.25
C VAL A 16 -39.11 2.69 -38.80
N ALA A 17 -40.18 1.92 -38.57
CA ALA A 17 -40.50 1.40 -37.25
C ALA A 17 -39.39 0.51 -36.68
N GLY A 18 -38.82 -0.38 -37.50
CA GLY A 18 -37.68 -1.22 -37.12
C GLY A 18 -36.44 -0.40 -36.78
N ALA A 19 -36.14 0.65 -37.55
CA ALA A 19 -35.03 1.56 -37.28
C ALA A 19 -35.21 2.31 -35.95
N PHE A 20 -36.41 2.83 -35.66
CA PHE A 20 -36.71 3.49 -34.39
C PHE A 20 -36.51 2.55 -33.20
N VAL A 21 -36.98 1.30 -33.30
CA VAL A 21 -36.78 0.29 -32.25
C VAL A 21 -35.30 -0.01 -32.06
N ALA A 22 -34.55 -0.23 -33.15
CA ALA A 22 -33.12 -0.52 -33.10
C ALA A 22 -32.33 0.64 -32.45
N ILE A 23 -32.62 1.89 -32.83
CA ILE A 23 -32.01 3.09 -32.24
C ILE A 23 -32.35 3.17 -30.74
N GLY A 24 -33.59 2.89 -30.35
CA GLY A 24 -34.02 2.85 -28.95
C GLY A 24 -33.20 1.87 -28.10
N TRP A 25 -32.92 0.67 -28.62
CA TRP A 25 -32.07 -0.32 -27.96
C TRP A 25 -30.61 0.12 -27.85
N ILE A 26 -30.06 0.77 -28.88
CA ILE A 26 -28.70 1.31 -28.85
C ILE A 26 -28.57 2.40 -27.79
N VAL A 27 -29.52 3.35 -27.76
CA VAL A 27 -29.54 4.45 -26.78
C VAL A 27 -29.71 3.90 -25.37
N ASN A 28 -30.65 2.97 -25.15
CA ASN A 28 -30.86 2.34 -23.85
C ASN A 28 -29.60 1.57 -23.38
N GLY A 29 -28.98 0.81 -24.28
CA GLY A 29 -27.73 0.09 -23.98
C GLY A 29 -26.59 1.04 -23.63
N TRP A 30 -26.48 2.18 -24.32
CA TRP A 30 -25.49 3.21 -24.01
C TRP A 30 -25.76 3.90 -22.67
N GLN A 31 -27.02 4.26 -22.39
CA GLN A 31 -27.43 4.84 -21.11
C GLN A 31 -27.14 3.88 -19.95
N ASN A 32 -27.52 2.61 -20.07
CA ASN A 32 -27.24 1.60 -19.04
C ASN A 32 -25.75 1.42 -18.79
N ARG A 33 -24.92 1.42 -19.86
CA ARG A 33 -23.46 1.36 -19.71
C ARG A 33 -22.89 2.59 -19.01
N ARG A 34 -23.40 3.79 -19.29
CA ARG A 34 -22.97 5.03 -18.63
C ARG A 34 -23.33 5.05 -17.15
N VAL A 35 -24.55 4.68 -16.80
CA VAL A 35 -25.00 4.61 -15.40
C VAL A 35 -24.19 3.56 -14.63
N ALA A 36 -23.97 2.38 -15.22
CA ALA A 36 -23.14 1.34 -14.61
C ALA A 36 -21.69 1.78 -14.39
N ALA A 37 -21.10 2.51 -15.34
CA ALA A 37 -19.77 3.08 -15.20
C ALA A 37 -19.70 4.17 -14.11
N ALA A 38 -20.69 5.06 -14.06
CA ALA A 38 -20.78 6.10 -13.03
C ALA A 38 -20.89 5.49 -11.63
N LEU A 39 -21.79 4.51 -11.44
CA LEU A 39 -21.96 3.81 -10.17
C LEU A 39 -20.68 3.09 -9.75
N ARG A 40 -19.95 2.47 -10.68
CA ARG A 40 -18.66 1.84 -10.38
C ARG A 40 -17.64 2.86 -9.91
N ALA A 41 -17.56 4.03 -10.57
CA ALA A 41 -16.64 5.10 -10.19
C ALA A 41 -16.95 5.67 -8.81
N GLU A 42 -18.24 5.89 -8.49
CA GLU A 42 -18.68 6.31 -7.15
C GLU A 42 -18.27 5.30 -6.08
N ARG A 43 -18.55 4.01 -6.29
CA ARG A 43 -18.15 2.96 -5.34
C ARG A 43 -16.63 2.88 -5.16
N THR A 44 -15.86 2.94 -6.24
CA THR A 44 -14.39 2.97 -6.14
C THR A 44 -13.92 4.16 -5.30
N ARG A 45 -14.51 5.35 -5.50
CA ARG A 45 -14.18 6.55 -4.73
C ARG A 45 -14.53 6.42 -3.25
N ASP A 46 -15.70 5.85 -2.93
CA ASP A 46 -16.12 5.65 -1.54
C ASP A 46 -15.23 4.64 -0.81
N VAL A 47 -14.87 3.53 -1.47
CA VAL A 47 -13.93 2.56 -0.92
C VAL A 47 -12.55 3.18 -0.73
N HIS A 48 -12.02 3.91 -1.71
CA HIS A 48 -10.76 4.64 -1.57
C HIS A 48 -10.78 5.61 -0.39
N ARG A 49 -11.86 6.39 -0.24
CA ARG A 49 -12.01 7.34 0.87
C ARG A 49 -12.04 6.65 2.22
N ALA A 50 -12.78 5.55 2.33
CA ALA A 50 -12.90 4.79 3.56
C ALA A 50 -11.55 4.15 3.97
N LEU A 51 -10.85 3.52 3.02
CA LEU A 51 -9.53 2.94 3.24
C LEU A 51 -8.49 4.01 3.57
N TYR A 52 -8.50 5.13 2.85
CA TYR A 52 -7.60 6.25 3.12
C TYR A 52 -7.75 6.73 4.56
N ALA A 53 -8.99 6.92 5.03
CA ALA A 53 -9.25 7.38 6.39
C ALA A 53 -8.75 6.39 7.46
N GLU A 54 -8.96 5.08 7.26
CA GLU A 54 -8.47 4.05 8.20
C GLU A 54 -6.93 4.02 8.23
N ILE A 55 -6.28 3.96 7.07
CA ILE A 55 -4.81 3.93 6.97
C ILE A 55 -4.21 5.20 7.58
N ALA A 56 -4.72 6.38 7.23
CA ALA A 56 -4.23 7.64 7.75
C ALA A 56 -4.37 7.74 9.28
N SER A 57 -5.50 7.29 9.83
CA SER A 57 -5.69 7.23 11.28
C SER A 57 -4.71 6.28 11.96
N CYS A 58 -4.37 5.15 11.34
CA CYS A 58 -3.40 4.20 11.87
C CYS A 58 -1.97 4.80 11.85
N LEU A 59 -1.58 5.45 10.75
CA LEU A 59 -0.28 6.10 10.63
C LEU A 59 -0.11 7.25 11.60
N ALA A 60 -1.15 8.05 11.84
CA ALA A 60 -1.11 9.11 12.84
C ALA A 60 -0.81 8.59 14.26
N ASN A 61 -1.16 7.34 14.56
CA ASN A 61 -0.85 6.70 15.84
C ASN A 61 0.57 6.08 15.89
N LEU A 62 1.18 5.79 14.74
CA LEU A 62 2.54 5.24 14.64
C LEU A 62 3.64 6.32 14.77
N ASP A 63 3.27 7.60 14.63
CA ASP A 63 4.16 8.77 14.66
C ASP A 63 5.19 8.78 13.53
N SER A 64 6.42 8.33 13.77
CA SER A 64 7.49 8.28 12.75
C SER A 64 8.42 7.07 12.90
N PRO A 65 9.13 6.65 11.83
CA PRO A 65 10.15 5.60 11.90
C PRO A 65 11.24 5.89 12.93
N GLU A 66 11.63 7.16 13.07
CA GLU A 66 12.63 7.59 14.04
C GLU A 66 12.12 7.46 15.48
N ALA A 67 10.87 7.82 15.73
CA ALA A 67 10.24 7.66 17.03
C ALA A 67 10.10 6.17 17.40
N LEU A 68 9.72 5.33 16.44
CA LEU A 68 9.67 3.88 16.61
C LEU A 68 11.05 3.30 16.92
N ALA A 69 12.09 3.73 16.21
CA ALA A 69 13.47 3.30 16.46
C ALA A 69 13.97 3.73 17.85
N ALA A 70 13.71 4.98 18.25
CA ALA A 70 14.05 5.46 19.59
C ALA A 70 13.33 4.66 20.69
N TYR A 71 12.04 4.36 20.48
CA TYR A 71 11.26 3.53 21.41
C TYR A 71 11.78 2.09 21.48
N ARG A 72 12.19 1.51 20.34
CA ARG A 72 12.86 0.21 20.29
C ARG A 72 14.10 0.20 21.17
N ASP A 73 15.00 1.16 20.96
CA ASP A 73 16.30 1.19 21.62
C ASP A 73 16.15 1.39 23.14
N ALA A 74 15.24 2.26 23.56
CA ALA A 74 14.91 2.48 24.96
C ALA A 74 14.34 1.21 25.63
N MET A 75 13.43 0.50 24.95
CA MET A 75 12.85 -0.73 25.50
C MET A 75 13.86 -1.87 25.54
N ALA A 76 14.67 -2.03 24.48
CA ALA A 76 15.72 -3.03 24.43
C ALA A 76 16.77 -2.81 25.53
N ALA A 77 17.13 -1.55 25.81
CA ALA A 77 18.00 -1.21 26.93
C ALA A 77 17.39 -1.65 28.27
N ARG A 78 16.12 -1.31 28.51
CA ARG A 78 15.41 -1.73 29.73
C ARG A 78 15.33 -3.25 29.89
N MET A 79 15.10 -3.99 28.80
CA MET A 79 15.08 -5.46 28.81
C MET A 79 16.46 -6.08 29.07
N ARG A 80 17.53 -5.39 28.68
CA ARG A 80 18.91 -5.80 29.00
C ARG A 80 19.25 -5.55 30.47
N ASP A 81 18.81 -4.42 31.01
CA ASP A 81 19.10 -4.01 32.39
C ASP A 81 18.29 -4.83 33.42
N ASP A 82 17.06 -5.24 33.08
CA ASP A 82 16.21 -6.11 33.91
C ASP A 82 15.79 -7.38 33.13
N PRO A 83 16.51 -8.50 33.30
CA PRO A 83 16.15 -9.77 32.68
C PRO A 83 14.80 -10.35 33.12
N GLY A 84 14.19 -9.86 34.21
CA GLY A 84 12.84 -10.23 34.63
C GLY A 84 11.75 -9.41 33.94
N PHE A 85 12.11 -8.29 33.33
CA PHE A 85 11.16 -7.39 32.68
C PHE A 85 10.61 -7.98 31.38
N VAL A 86 9.28 -7.97 31.27
CA VAL A 86 8.56 -8.38 30.06
C VAL A 86 7.68 -7.20 29.61
N PRO A 87 7.88 -6.65 28.40
CA PRO A 87 7.07 -5.56 27.91
C PRO A 87 5.61 -5.99 27.69
N LEU A 88 4.67 -5.13 28.05
CA LEU A 88 3.26 -5.32 27.72
C LEU A 88 3.05 -4.94 26.25
N ILE A 89 2.71 -5.93 25.42
CA ILE A 89 2.37 -5.70 24.01
C ILE A 89 0.84 -5.55 23.88
N PRO A 90 0.31 -4.35 23.58
CA PRO A 90 -1.12 -4.13 23.43
C PRO A 90 -1.66 -4.84 22.18
N ARG A 91 -2.95 -5.19 22.21
CA ARG A 91 -3.66 -5.58 20.98
C ARG A 91 -4.06 -4.31 20.26
N GLU A 92 -3.81 -4.28 18.97
CA GLU A 92 -4.20 -3.19 18.09
C GLU A 92 -5.25 -3.72 17.10
N ARG A 93 -6.20 -2.88 16.72
CA ARG A 93 -7.22 -3.25 15.74
C ARG A 93 -7.43 -2.08 14.79
N ASN A 94 -6.68 -2.11 13.69
CA ASN A 94 -6.57 -1.01 12.74
C ASN A 94 -7.05 -1.43 11.32
N ASP A 95 -7.98 -2.39 11.25
CA ASP A 95 -8.42 -3.06 10.02
C ASP A 95 -9.96 -3.20 9.91
N THR A 96 -10.71 -2.42 10.68
CA THR A 96 -12.17 -2.58 10.82
C THR A 96 -12.89 -2.25 9.51
N VAL A 97 -12.53 -1.14 8.86
CA VAL A 97 -13.08 -0.71 7.59
C VAL A 97 -12.65 -1.67 6.48
N PHE A 98 -11.38 -2.04 6.44
CA PHE A 98 -10.87 -3.01 5.47
C PHE A 98 -11.61 -4.34 5.53
N ARG A 99 -11.82 -4.91 6.74
CA ARG A 99 -12.59 -6.15 6.91
C ARG A 99 -14.03 -6.04 6.39
N ALA A 100 -14.67 -4.87 6.58
CA ALA A 100 -16.02 -4.65 6.08
C ALA A 100 -16.06 -4.56 4.54
N LEU A 101 -14.99 -4.08 3.90
CA LEU A 101 -14.92 -3.82 2.46
C LEU A 101 -14.19 -4.90 1.66
N VAL A 102 -13.58 -5.91 2.31
CA VAL A 102 -12.73 -6.90 1.63
C VAL A 102 -13.47 -7.67 0.53
N ALA A 103 -14.78 -7.93 0.69
CA ALA A 103 -15.60 -8.59 -0.33
C ALA A 103 -15.74 -7.74 -1.61
N GLU A 104 -15.64 -6.42 -1.47
CA GLU A 104 -15.76 -5.44 -2.55
C GLU A 104 -14.39 -4.99 -3.09
N ILE A 105 -13.28 -5.50 -2.55
CA ILE A 105 -11.93 -5.02 -2.90
C ILE A 105 -11.61 -5.17 -4.40
N HIS A 106 -12.28 -6.10 -5.09
CA HIS A 106 -12.18 -6.33 -6.53
C HIS A 106 -12.65 -5.14 -7.39
N ILE A 107 -13.31 -4.13 -6.81
CA ILE A 107 -13.64 -2.88 -7.52
C ILE A 107 -12.42 -1.96 -7.64
N LEU A 108 -11.39 -2.17 -6.82
CA LEU A 108 -10.20 -1.33 -6.81
C LEU A 108 -9.33 -1.58 -8.06
N PRO A 109 -8.82 -0.51 -8.70
CA PRO A 109 -7.80 -0.63 -9.73
C PRO A 109 -6.51 -1.25 -9.18
N ARG A 110 -5.81 -2.01 -10.04
CA ARG A 110 -4.53 -2.67 -9.69
C ARG A 110 -3.51 -1.74 -9.04
N VAL A 111 -3.38 -0.53 -9.58
CA VAL A 111 -2.44 0.51 -9.09
C VAL A 111 -2.71 0.95 -7.65
N THR A 112 -3.89 0.66 -7.09
CA THR A 112 -4.25 0.99 -5.70
C THR A 112 -4.47 -0.24 -4.83
N ILE A 113 -4.96 -1.36 -5.40
CA ILE A 113 -5.20 -2.58 -4.62
C ILE A 113 -3.91 -3.20 -4.12
N ASP A 114 -2.85 -3.23 -4.93
CA ASP A 114 -1.57 -3.85 -4.58
C ASP A 114 -0.93 -3.16 -3.34
N PRO A 115 -0.78 -1.81 -3.32
CA PRO A 115 -0.34 -1.08 -2.12
C PRO A 115 -1.22 -1.30 -0.87
N VAL A 116 -2.54 -1.27 -1.04
CA VAL A 116 -3.49 -1.46 0.06
C VAL A 116 -3.35 -2.85 0.67
N VAL A 117 -3.30 -3.88 -0.18
CA VAL A 117 -3.14 -5.27 0.27
C VAL A 117 -1.78 -5.48 0.93
N SER A 118 -0.71 -4.86 0.43
CA SER A 118 0.61 -4.90 1.07
C SER A 118 0.55 -4.37 2.51
N TYR A 119 -0.05 -3.19 2.71
CA TYR A 119 -0.21 -2.58 4.02
C TYR A 119 -0.99 -3.47 5.00
N TYR A 120 -2.16 -3.98 4.60
CA TYR A 120 -2.96 -4.83 5.49
C TYR A 120 -2.33 -6.21 5.73
N SER A 121 -1.60 -6.76 4.76
CA SER A 121 -0.81 -7.98 4.95
C SER A 121 0.26 -7.78 6.03
N GLN A 122 0.92 -6.62 6.01
CA GLN A 122 1.89 -6.23 7.02
C GLN A 122 1.23 -6.04 8.40
N LEU A 123 0.03 -5.47 8.46
CA LEU A 123 -0.73 -5.35 9.71
C LEU A 123 -1.10 -6.73 10.30
N PHE A 124 -1.48 -7.69 9.46
CA PHE A 124 -1.75 -9.06 9.92
C PHE A 124 -0.49 -9.77 10.42
N ALA A 125 0.68 -9.51 9.82
CA ALA A 125 1.95 -10.02 10.33
C ALA A 125 2.27 -9.45 11.72
N ILE A 126 1.99 -8.16 11.94
CA ILE A 126 2.12 -7.51 13.25
C ILE A 126 1.16 -8.16 14.26
N GLU A 127 -0.11 -8.37 13.92
CA GLU A 127 -1.09 -9.02 14.79
C GLU A 127 -0.67 -10.43 15.21
N ALA A 128 -0.14 -11.22 14.27
CA ALA A 128 0.41 -12.55 14.55
C ALA A 128 1.60 -12.47 15.51
N MET A 129 2.54 -11.55 15.28
CA MET A 129 3.67 -11.32 16.18
C MET A 129 3.22 -10.90 17.59
N ILE A 130 2.22 -10.02 17.69
CA ILE A 130 1.63 -9.62 18.97
C ILE A 130 1.04 -10.83 19.69
N ALA A 131 0.35 -11.72 18.98
CA ALA A 131 -0.22 -12.93 19.57
C ALA A 131 0.86 -13.84 20.16
N ASP A 132 1.97 -14.03 19.44
CA ASP A 132 3.10 -14.84 19.88
C ASP A 132 3.81 -14.23 21.10
N MET A 133 4.06 -12.92 21.08
CA MET A 133 4.73 -12.21 22.18
C MET A 133 3.88 -12.11 23.46
N ARG A 134 2.56 -12.19 23.34
CA ARG A 134 1.66 -12.22 24.50
C ARG A 134 1.52 -13.60 25.13
N GLY A 135 1.99 -14.65 24.47
CA GLY A 135 1.92 -16.03 24.95
C GLY A 135 2.87 -16.31 26.12
N GLU A 136 2.57 -17.37 26.88
CA GLU A 136 3.44 -17.81 27.98
C GLU A 136 4.84 -18.22 27.49
N ARG A 137 4.90 -18.78 26.28
CA ARG A 137 6.16 -19.17 25.63
C ARG A 137 7.13 -18.00 25.51
N PHE A 138 6.65 -16.81 25.15
CA PHE A 138 7.49 -15.62 25.05
C PHE A 138 8.12 -15.24 26.40
N ARG A 139 7.35 -15.33 27.49
CA ARG A 139 7.86 -15.03 28.84
C ARG A 139 8.99 -15.97 29.26
N ALA A 140 8.89 -17.24 28.86
CA ALA A 140 9.86 -18.29 29.16
C ALA A 140 11.10 -18.28 28.26
N LEU A 141 11.17 -17.41 27.24
CA LEU A 141 12.36 -17.28 26.41
C LEU A 141 13.49 -16.58 27.16
N GLU A 142 14.72 -16.93 26.78
CA GLU A 142 15.93 -16.23 27.20
C GLU A 142 15.86 -14.73 26.86
N PRO A 143 16.40 -13.83 27.70
CA PRO A 143 16.32 -12.39 27.51
C PRO A 143 16.75 -11.92 26.12
N GLU A 144 17.88 -12.43 25.60
CA GLU A 144 18.40 -12.09 24.27
C GLU A 144 17.38 -12.38 23.15
N ARG A 145 16.68 -13.52 23.22
CA ARG A 145 15.66 -13.88 22.22
C ARG A 145 14.44 -13.00 22.32
N ARG A 146 14.03 -12.61 23.54
CA ARG A 146 12.91 -11.69 23.73
C ARG A 146 13.22 -10.30 23.17
N ILE A 147 14.46 -9.84 23.35
CA ILE A 147 14.92 -8.57 22.77
C ILE A 147 14.88 -8.64 21.25
N ALA A 148 15.46 -9.68 20.64
CA ALA A 148 15.44 -9.85 19.18
C ALA A 148 14.01 -9.87 18.62
N MET A 149 13.09 -10.63 19.24
CA MET A 149 11.68 -10.64 18.83
C MET A 149 11.00 -9.27 18.97
N TYR A 150 11.35 -8.51 20.02
CA TYR A 150 10.82 -7.16 20.20
C TYR A 150 11.37 -6.18 19.15
N GLU A 151 12.65 -6.30 18.79
CA GLU A 151 13.25 -5.52 17.71
C GLU A 151 12.60 -5.84 16.36
N ASP A 152 12.36 -7.12 16.06
CA ASP A 152 11.62 -7.57 14.88
C ASP A 152 10.19 -7.02 14.86
N TYR A 153 9.48 -7.03 15.99
CA TYR A 153 8.15 -6.43 16.12
C TYR A 153 8.13 -4.94 15.76
N ILE A 154 9.12 -4.17 16.23
CA ILE A 154 9.21 -2.75 15.86
C ILE A 154 9.60 -2.59 14.39
N ALA A 155 10.48 -3.43 13.85
CA ALA A 155 10.81 -3.41 12.42
C ALA A 155 9.58 -3.65 11.54
N LEU A 156 8.67 -4.56 11.94
CA LEU A 156 7.40 -4.75 11.24
C LEU A 156 6.53 -3.50 11.27
N LYS A 157 6.50 -2.76 12.39
CA LYS A 157 5.77 -1.47 12.50
C LYS A 157 6.36 -0.38 11.60
N VAL A 158 7.68 -0.30 11.50
CA VAL A 158 8.35 0.62 10.57
C VAL A 158 8.00 0.28 9.12
N GLN A 159 7.99 -1.00 8.76
CA GLN A 159 7.55 -1.42 7.43
C GLN A 159 6.07 -1.07 7.17
N ALA A 160 5.18 -1.28 8.14
CA ALA A 160 3.77 -0.88 8.02
C ALA A 160 3.60 0.63 7.83
N PHE A 161 4.46 1.43 8.46
CA PHE A 161 4.48 2.88 8.25
C PHE A 161 4.80 3.23 6.79
N HIS A 162 5.84 2.61 6.21
CA HIS A 162 6.21 2.81 4.81
C HIS A 162 5.12 2.32 3.83
N ASP A 163 4.60 1.12 4.05
CA ASP A 163 3.54 0.55 3.20
C ASP A 163 2.25 1.40 3.26
N GLY A 164 1.91 1.91 4.44
CA GLY A 164 0.74 2.77 4.62
C GLY A 164 0.92 4.10 3.91
N HIS A 165 2.08 4.76 4.05
CA HIS A 165 2.37 5.99 3.32
C HIS A 165 2.36 5.79 1.81
N PHE A 166 2.91 4.67 1.33
CA PHE A 166 2.84 4.29 -0.07
C PHE A 166 1.39 4.14 -0.54
N ALA A 167 0.56 3.39 0.20
CA ALA A 167 -0.85 3.23 -0.12
C ALA A 167 -1.61 4.56 -0.16
N LEU A 168 -1.39 5.47 0.81
CA LEU A 168 -2.02 6.79 0.83
C LEU A 168 -1.64 7.63 -0.40
N ARG A 169 -0.33 7.67 -0.76
CA ARG A 169 0.14 8.38 -1.96
C ARG A 169 -0.52 7.84 -3.23
N MET A 170 -0.62 6.52 -3.36
CA MET A 170 -1.23 5.88 -4.52
C MET A 170 -2.74 6.14 -4.61
N ILE A 171 -3.46 6.11 -3.48
CA ILE A 171 -4.89 6.45 -3.44
C ILE A 171 -5.12 7.92 -3.79
N ASP A 172 -4.30 8.83 -3.26
CA ASP A 172 -4.42 10.27 -3.51
C ASP A 172 -4.11 10.65 -4.97
N ALA A 173 -3.04 10.08 -5.52
CA ALA A 173 -2.69 10.24 -6.93
C ALA A 173 -3.78 9.69 -7.85
N TYR A 174 -4.38 8.55 -7.50
CA TYR A 174 -5.52 8.01 -8.23
C TYR A 174 -6.76 8.89 -8.12
N ALA A 175 -7.04 9.45 -6.95
CA ALA A 175 -8.18 10.36 -6.76
C ALA A 175 -8.03 11.64 -7.59
N THR A 176 -6.80 12.08 -7.86
CA THR A 176 -6.48 13.30 -8.60
C THR A 176 -6.58 13.13 -10.12
N ASP A 177 -5.88 12.13 -10.68
CA ASP A 177 -5.78 11.93 -12.14
C ASP A 177 -5.99 10.47 -12.59
N GLY A 178 -6.73 9.72 -11.77
CA GLY A 178 -7.06 8.33 -12.05
C GLY A 178 -5.81 7.46 -12.20
N ARG A 179 -5.84 6.55 -13.19
CA ARG A 179 -4.75 5.61 -13.41
C ARG A 179 -3.44 6.31 -13.79
N ASN A 180 -3.50 7.41 -14.54
CA ASN A 180 -2.30 8.10 -15.02
C ASN A 180 -1.56 8.76 -13.85
N GLY A 181 -2.28 9.51 -13.00
CA GLY A 181 -1.72 10.08 -11.78
C GLY A 181 -1.05 9.04 -10.89
N ALA A 182 -1.69 7.89 -10.66
CA ALA A 182 -1.10 6.80 -9.88
C ALA A 182 0.18 6.23 -10.52
N MET A 183 0.24 6.09 -11.85
CA MET A 183 1.45 5.59 -12.52
C MET A 183 2.60 6.61 -12.48
N GLU A 184 2.29 7.90 -12.61
CA GLU A 184 3.29 8.97 -12.48
C GLU A 184 3.84 9.05 -11.05
N GLU A 185 2.96 8.86 -10.06
CA GLU A 185 3.29 8.76 -8.65
C GLU A 185 4.25 7.59 -8.39
N GLU A 186 3.91 6.40 -8.85
CA GLU A 186 4.74 5.19 -8.72
C GLU A 186 6.12 5.38 -9.37
N ALA A 187 6.17 5.97 -10.56
CA ALA A 187 7.42 6.29 -11.25
C ALA A 187 8.23 7.37 -10.50
N ARG A 188 7.58 8.29 -9.79
CA ARG A 188 8.26 9.27 -8.93
C ARG A 188 8.86 8.59 -7.70
N ILE A 189 8.10 7.74 -7.02
CA ILE A 189 8.55 7.00 -5.84
C ILE A 189 9.72 6.09 -6.19
N THR A 190 9.64 5.38 -7.31
CA THR A 190 10.75 4.52 -7.77
C THR A 190 12.03 5.33 -8.01
N ARG A 191 11.92 6.52 -8.62
CA ARG A 191 13.06 7.43 -8.80
C ARG A 191 13.60 7.96 -7.47
N GLU A 192 12.74 8.34 -6.54
CA GLU A 192 13.12 8.77 -5.18
C GLU A 192 13.94 7.66 -4.48
N ILE A 193 13.45 6.42 -4.55
CA ILE A 193 14.12 5.25 -3.96
C ILE A 193 15.48 5.00 -4.64
N SER A 194 15.53 4.96 -5.97
CA SER A 194 16.79 4.74 -6.71
C SER A 194 17.82 5.83 -6.41
N ALA A 195 17.41 7.10 -6.36
CA ALA A 195 18.30 8.21 -6.01
C ALA A 195 18.80 8.14 -4.55
N GLY A 196 17.96 7.67 -3.62
CA GLY A 196 18.34 7.40 -2.24
C GLY A 196 19.42 6.31 -2.13
N PHE A 197 19.31 5.24 -2.91
CA PHE A 197 20.34 4.20 -2.97
C PHE A 197 21.65 4.70 -3.59
N ASP A 198 21.59 5.51 -4.64
CA ASP A 198 22.78 6.07 -5.28
C ASP A 198 23.57 7.00 -4.36
N THR A 199 22.86 7.82 -3.58
CA THR A 199 23.46 8.73 -2.59
C THR A 199 24.05 7.99 -1.40
N ALA A 200 23.35 6.99 -0.85
CA ALA A 200 23.88 6.13 0.20
C ALA A 200 25.13 5.34 -0.28
N GLY A 201 25.09 4.81 -1.50
CA GLY A 201 26.22 4.13 -2.13
C GLY A 201 27.41 5.06 -2.41
N ALA A 202 27.15 6.31 -2.78
CA ALA A 202 28.19 7.34 -2.93
C ALA A 202 28.83 7.71 -1.58
N ALA A 203 28.04 7.89 -0.52
CA ALA A 203 28.52 8.17 0.83
C ALA A 203 29.37 7.02 1.38
N ALA A 204 28.94 5.76 1.19
CA ALA A 204 29.72 4.57 1.58
C ALA A 204 31.07 4.48 0.84
N ARG A 205 31.11 4.82 -0.46
CA ARG A 205 32.35 4.88 -1.25
C ARG A 205 33.27 6.03 -0.85
N ALA A 206 32.73 7.15 -0.38
CA ALA A 206 33.52 8.26 0.14
C ALA A 206 34.14 7.90 1.50
N ALA A 207 33.38 7.26 2.39
CA ALA A 207 33.86 6.80 3.70
C ALA A 207 34.98 5.75 3.58
N SER A 208 34.89 4.82 2.61
CA SER A 208 35.94 3.81 2.39
C SER A 208 37.24 4.39 1.84
N ARG A 209 37.18 5.49 1.07
CA ARG A 209 38.37 6.22 0.60
C ARG A 209 39.06 7.01 1.71
N ILE A 210 38.30 7.50 2.69
CA ILE A 210 38.83 8.25 3.85
C ILE A 210 39.44 7.29 4.88
N SER A 211 38.93 6.05 4.99
CA SER A 211 39.43 5.02 5.92
C SER A 211 40.64 4.22 5.38
N SER A 212 41.40 4.74 4.41
CA SER A 212 42.70 4.19 4.02
C SER A 212 43.85 5.09 4.51
N PRO A 213 44.32 4.94 5.77
CA PRO A 213 45.59 5.52 6.21
C PRO A 213 46.74 4.90 5.42
N GLY A 214 47.65 5.74 4.96
CA GLY A 214 48.69 5.41 3.98
C GLY A 214 49.44 4.10 4.24
N ALA A 215 49.43 3.23 3.24
CA ALA A 215 50.43 2.19 3.11
C ALA A 215 51.81 2.87 2.97
N VAL A 216 52.53 2.94 4.09
CA VAL A 216 53.93 3.35 4.14
C VAL A 216 54.71 2.42 3.20
N ARG A 217 55.20 2.99 2.11
CA ARG A 217 56.08 2.32 1.14
C ARG A 217 57.40 2.03 1.86
N SER A 218 57.52 0.81 2.39
CA SER A 218 58.77 0.28 2.96
C SER A 218 59.88 0.39 1.91
N GLY A 219 60.92 1.15 2.27
CA GLY A 219 62.09 1.39 1.44
C GLY A 219 62.93 0.12 1.28
N ARG A 220 63.36 -0.13 0.05
CA ARG A 220 64.31 -1.17 -0.32
C ARG A 220 65.72 -0.65 0.02
N SER A 221 66.38 -1.25 1.01
CA SER A 221 67.83 -1.07 1.19
C SER A 221 68.57 -1.81 0.08
N PRO A 222 69.54 -1.19 -0.61
CA PRO A 222 70.54 -1.89 -1.40
C PRO A 222 71.72 -2.26 -0.49
N GLU A 223 72.00 -3.56 -0.41
CA GLU A 223 73.36 -4.06 -0.23
C GLU A 223 74.00 -4.29 -1.62
#